data_AF-A0A7J3U802-F1
#
_entry.id   AF-A0A7J3U802-F1
#
_cell.length_a   1.000
_cell.length_b   1.000
_cell.length_c   1.000
_cell.angle_alpha   90.00
_cell.angle_beta   90.00
_cell.angle_gamma   90.00
#
_symmetry.space_group_name_H-M   'P 1'
#
loop_
_entity.id
_entity.type
_entity.pdbx_description
1 polymer ?
#
loop_
_entity_poly.entity_id
_entity_poly.type
_entity_poly.pdbx_seq_one_letter_code
_entity_poly.pdbx_strand_id
1 'polypeptide(L)'
;YPDVYVGRLACRNIMEVKTMVDKIITYETKTSNSQWFHRFVVIAGDTYPETLNPKWVGYEGEKNTVKAIQNMTDFEVIKLWTSDGTLTGRKDVIKALNFGCGFVYFDGHGSPMSWATHPPNDADTWVRGLETYSMWRLHNGYKLPVCIVGGCHNSEFDVTPLNLLDHPKESLNLRFDFIPECWSWKLVSKPFGGAIAAIGCTGLGMTKEDKESFEGASDYLEPRFFYQYGANHTDVLGDTWGKAITDYLHKYPINWSTPAAGDYAIDAKTVQQWALLGDPSLRIGGYQQAQ
;
A
#
# COMPACT_ATOMS: atom_id res chain seq x y z
N TYR A 1 -8.52 13.94 12.86
CA TYR A 1 -7.09 14.22 12.71
C TYR A 1 -6.31 13.29 13.62
N PRO A 2 -5.16 12.74 13.21
CA PRO A 2 -4.28 12.00 14.12
C PRO A 2 -3.49 12.98 14.99
N ASP A 3 -3.73 12.99 16.30
CA ASP A 3 -2.91 13.76 17.26
C ASP A 3 -1.59 13.03 17.60
N VAL A 4 -1.56 11.71 17.38
CA VAL A 4 -0.41 10.83 17.56
C VAL A 4 -0.30 9.94 16.33
N TYR A 5 0.91 9.82 15.78
CA TYR A 5 1.17 8.94 14.65
C TYR A 5 1.53 7.54 15.13
N VAL A 6 0.71 6.57 14.76
CA VAL A 6 0.80 5.20 15.26
C VAL A 6 1.22 4.28 14.13
N GLY A 7 2.27 3.48 14.39
CA GLY A 7 2.66 2.38 13.53
C GLY A 7 2.73 1.08 14.33
N ARG A 8 2.59 -0.06 13.65
CA ARG A 8 2.65 -1.40 14.23
C ARG A 8 3.80 -2.19 13.63
N LEU A 9 4.72 -2.65 14.47
CA LEU A 9 5.63 -3.74 14.10
C LEU A 9 4.86 -5.07 14.19
N ALA A 10 4.34 -5.53 13.06
CA ALA A 10 3.59 -6.79 12.99
C ALA A 10 4.55 -7.98 13.15
N CYS A 11 4.49 -8.61 14.32
CA CYS A 11 5.37 -9.72 14.70
C CYS A 11 4.57 -10.78 15.48
N ARG A 12 4.74 -12.06 15.14
CA ARG A 12 4.17 -13.19 15.89
C ARG A 12 5.18 -13.85 16.82
N ASN A 13 6.47 -13.69 16.55
CA ASN A 13 7.54 -14.35 17.30
C ASN A 13 8.80 -13.50 17.38
N ILE A 14 9.74 -13.94 18.21
CA ILE A 14 11.02 -13.24 18.46
C ILE A 14 11.86 -13.10 17.18
N MET A 15 11.77 -14.02 16.22
CA MET A 15 12.54 -13.93 14.97
C MET A 15 12.02 -12.79 14.08
N GLU A 16 10.72 -12.59 14.00
CA GLU A 16 10.13 -11.45 13.29
C GLU A 16 10.50 -10.13 13.97
N VAL A 17 10.47 -10.06 15.30
CA VAL A 17 10.93 -8.86 16.05
C VAL A 17 12.38 -8.55 15.72
N LYS A 18 13.27 -9.55 15.79
CA LYS A 18 14.69 -9.39 15.43
C LYS A 18 14.87 -8.92 13.99
N THR A 19 14.10 -9.50 13.06
CA THR A 19 14.13 -9.13 11.64
C THR A 19 13.72 -7.67 11.45
N MET A 20 12.60 -7.25 12.03
CA MET A 20 12.09 -5.88 11.90
C MET A 20 13.06 -4.86 12.51
N VAL A 21 13.58 -5.12 13.72
CA VAL A 21 14.51 -4.21 14.40
C VAL A 21 15.83 -4.09 13.62
N ASP A 22 16.38 -5.21 13.14
CA ASP A 22 17.60 -5.21 12.32
C ASP A 22 17.43 -4.43 11.01
N LYS A 23 16.27 -4.60 10.35
CA LYS A 23 15.89 -3.81 9.16
C LYS A 23 15.84 -2.32 9.47
N ILE A 24 15.18 -1.91 10.55
CA ILE A 24 15.04 -0.50 10.96
C ILE A 24 16.40 0.12 11.19
N ILE A 25 17.22 -0.50 12.07
CA ILE A 25 18.56 0.00 12.38
C ILE A 25 19.41 0.09 11.11
N THR A 26 19.40 -0.95 10.27
CA THR A 26 20.19 -0.96 9.03
C THR A 26 19.70 0.09 8.04
N TYR A 27 18.39 0.24 7.87
CA TYR A 27 17.80 1.21 6.98
C TYR A 27 18.18 2.64 7.40
N GLU A 28 17.99 2.97 8.67
CA GLU A 28 18.25 4.31 9.19
C GLU A 28 19.74 4.67 9.19
N THR A 29 20.63 3.69 9.37
CA THR A 29 22.08 3.94 9.44
C THR A 29 22.82 3.81 8.12
N LYS A 30 22.25 3.10 7.12
CA LYS A 30 22.97 2.77 5.87
C LYS A 30 22.25 3.15 4.58
N THR A 31 21.00 3.63 4.61
CA THR A 31 20.26 3.95 3.37
C THR A 31 20.65 5.30 2.77
N SER A 32 21.05 6.27 3.59
CA SER A 32 21.35 7.63 3.11
C SER A 32 22.31 7.61 1.92
N ASN A 33 21.98 8.37 0.87
CA ASN A 33 22.72 8.47 -0.40
C ASN A 33 22.77 7.18 -1.24
N SER A 34 22.00 6.15 -0.89
CA SER A 34 21.95 4.93 -1.69
C SER A 34 21.20 5.13 -3.01
N GLN A 35 21.85 4.78 -4.13
CA GLN A 35 21.22 4.88 -5.45
C GLN A 35 19.93 4.07 -5.61
N TRP A 36 19.80 2.93 -4.91
CA TRP A 36 18.58 2.12 -4.99
C TRP A 36 17.35 2.82 -4.41
N PHE A 37 17.57 3.77 -3.50
CA PHE A 37 16.49 4.49 -2.85
C PHE A 37 15.79 5.43 -3.83
N HIS A 38 16.50 6.04 -4.77
CA HIS A 38 15.94 6.96 -5.79
C HIS A 38 15.17 6.27 -6.92
N ARG A 39 14.71 5.03 -6.71
CA ARG A 39 13.80 4.32 -7.60
C ARG A 39 12.41 4.25 -7.00
N PHE A 40 11.41 4.62 -7.80
CA PHE A 40 10.00 4.56 -7.44
C PHE A 40 9.27 3.58 -8.37
N VAL A 41 8.79 2.48 -7.80
CA VAL A 41 8.04 1.46 -8.54
C VAL A 41 6.55 1.74 -8.39
N VAL A 42 5.82 1.86 -9.50
CA VAL A 42 4.36 1.95 -9.48
C VAL A 42 3.74 0.76 -10.20
N ILE A 43 2.67 0.20 -9.64
CA ILE A 43 2.08 -1.07 -10.06
C ILE A 43 0.58 -0.89 -10.08
N ALA A 44 -0.02 -0.92 -11.27
CA ALA A 44 -1.44 -0.64 -11.43
C ALA A 44 -2.01 -1.22 -12.72
N GLY A 45 -3.33 -1.16 -12.84
CA GLY A 45 -4.08 -1.53 -14.03
C GLY A 45 -5.47 -0.90 -14.01
N ASP A 46 -6.45 -1.63 -14.51
CA ASP A 46 -7.85 -1.24 -14.56
C ASP A 46 -8.62 -1.93 -13.42
N THR A 47 -8.68 -1.32 -12.24
CA THR A 47 -9.37 -1.87 -11.06
C THR A 47 -10.88 -1.85 -11.26
N TYR A 48 -11.39 -0.85 -12.00
CA TYR A 48 -12.81 -0.66 -12.26
C TYR A 48 -13.09 -0.60 -13.78
N PRO A 49 -13.12 -1.76 -14.48
CA PRO A 49 -13.32 -1.79 -15.93
C PRO A 49 -14.64 -1.15 -16.39
N GLU A 50 -14.56 -0.32 -17.42
CA GLU A 50 -15.71 0.35 -18.07
C GLU A 50 -16.82 -0.62 -18.50
N THR A 51 -16.46 -1.86 -18.85
CA THR A 51 -17.38 -2.95 -19.20
C THR A 51 -18.36 -3.29 -18.09
N LEU A 52 -18.00 -3.08 -16.82
CA LEU A 52 -18.88 -3.30 -15.68
C LEU A 52 -19.77 -2.08 -15.39
N ASN A 53 -19.24 -0.88 -15.62
CA ASN A 53 -19.97 0.36 -15.41
C ASN A 53 -19.41 1.48 -16.31
N PRO A 54 -20.21 2.07 -17.21
CA PRO A 54 -19.74 3.09 -18.15
C PRO A 54 -19.29 4.39 -17.47
N LYS A 55 -19.54 4.57 -16.16
CA LYS A 55 -18.99 5.71 -15.40
C LYS A 55 -17.52 5.54 -15.03
N TRP A 56 -17.01 4.31 -14.99
CA TRP A 56 -15.65 4.00 -14.57
C TRP A 56 -14.65 4.18 -15.71
N VAL A 57 -14.56 5.40 -16.23
CA VAL A 57 -13.81 5.70 -17.46
C VAL A 57 -12.30 5.66 -17.23
N GLY A 58 -11.58 4.94 -18.08
CA GLY A 58 -10.13 4.74 -18.12
C GLY A 58 -9.56 3.95 -16.94
N TYR A 59 -8.26 3.70 -16.96
CA TYR A 59 -7.59 2.81 -16.00
C TYR A 59 -7.26 3.61 -14.72
N GLU A 60 -8.14 3.57 -13.73
CA GLU A 60 -8.07 4.46 -12.56
C GLU A 60 -6.80 4.27 -11.72
N GLY A 61 -6.32 3.04 -11.54
CA GLY A 61 -5.09 2.76 -10.81
C GLY A 61 -3.88 3.36 -11.51
N GLU A 62 -3.83 3.30 -12.85
CA GLU A 62 -2.77 3.96 -13.61
C GLU A 62 -2.87 5.49 -13.49
N LYS A 63 -4.07 6.07 -13.47
CA LYS A 63 -4.28 7.51 -13.23
C LYS A 63 -3.82 7.92 -11.82
N ASN A 64 -4.10 7.11 -10.80
CA ASN A 64 -3.67 7.37 -9.43
C ASN A 64 -2.16 7.27 -9.27
N THR A 65 -1.53 6.27 -9.90
CA THR A 65 -0.06 6.18 -9.92
C THR A 65 0.58 7.34 -10.68
N VAL A 66 -0.06 7.90 -11.73
CA VAL A 66 0.41 9.15 -12.36
C VAL A 66 0.39 10.33 -11.39
N LYS A 67 -0.67 10.49 -10.58
CA LYS A 67 -0.70 11.52 -9.52
C LYS A 67 0.46 11.35 -8.54
N ALA A 68 0.76 10.11 -8.14
CA ALA A 68 1.89 9.82 -7.26
C ALA A 68 3.24 10.15 -7.93
N ILE A 69 3.44 9.78 -9.19
CA ILE A 69 4.65 10.07 -9.98
C ILE A 69 4.91 11.57 -10.08
N GLN A 70 3.88 12.37 -10.31
CA GLN A 70 4.01 13.83 -10.40
C GLN A 70 4.58 14.48 -9.12
N ASN A 71 4.43 13.81 -7.98
CA ASN A 71 4.96 14.28 -6.70
C ASN A 71 6.39 13.79 -6.42
N MET A 72 6.92 12.85 -7.20
CA MET A 72 8.19 12.15 -6.96
C MET A 72 9.22 12.51 -8.04
N THR A 73 9.40 13.79 -8.34
CA THR A 73 10.17 14.28 -9.50
C THR A 73 11.65 13.88 -9.50
N ASP A 74 12.23 13.64 -8.32
CA ASP A 74 13.65 13.27 -8.16
C ASP A 74 13.90 11.76 -8.21
N PHE A 75 12.89 10.97 -8.58
CA PHE A 75 12.96 9.51 -8.61
C PHE A 75 12.97 8.99 -10.05
N GLU A 76 13.77 7.95 -10.28
CA GLU A 76 13.66 7.08 -11.44
C GLU A 76 12.37 6.26 -11.30
N VAL A 77 11.41 6.49 -12.20
CA VAL A 77 10.10 5.82 -12.17
C VAL A 77 10.14 4.52 -12.97
N ILE A 78 9.78 3.42 -12.32
CA ILE A 78 9.57 2.11 -12.94
C ILE A 78 8.08 1.83 -12.93
N LYS A 79 7.46 1.85 -14.11
CA LYS A 79 6.04 1.54 -14.28
C LYS A 79 5.86 0.06 -14.57
N LEU A 80 4.96 -0.56 -13.83
CA LEU A 80 4.41 -1.88 -14.10
C LEU A 80 2.89 -1.71 -14.28
N TRP A 81 2.48 -1.48 -15.51
CA TRP A 81 1.11 -1.20 -15.92
C TRP A 81 0.57 -2.30 -16.82
N THR A 82 -0.72 -2.60 -16.68
CA THR A 82 -1.36 -3.60 -17.56
C THR A 82 -1.62 -3.01 -18.95
N SER A 83 -1.83 -1.69 -19.07
CA SER A 83 -2.14 -1.04 -20.34
C SER A 83 -1.00 -1.03 -21.35
N ASP A 84 0.24 -0.98 -20.89
CA ASP A 84 1.45 -0.98 -21.74
C ASP A 84 2.17 -2.33 -21.76
N GLY A 85 1.62 -3.34 -21.07
CA GLY A 85 2.15 -4.70 -21.01
C GLY A 85 3.42 -4.86 -20.15
N THR A 86 3.81 -3.84 -19.38
CA THR A 86 4.94 -3.95 -18.45
C THR A 86 4.60 -4.76 -17.19
N LEU A 87 3.31 -4.86 -16.84
CA LEU A 87 2.78 -5.77 -15.84
C LEU A 87 2.04 -6.95 -16.50
N THR A 88 2.70 -8.11 -16.54
CA THR A 88 2.11 -9.38 -17.00
C THR A 88 1.82 -10.34 -15.85
N GLY A 89 2.40 -10.07 -14.68
CA GLY A 89 2.06 -10.74 -13.44
C GLY A 89 3.20 -10.70 -12.41
N ARG A 90 3.11 -11.60 -11.42
CA ARG A 90 3.97 -11.58 -10.22
C ARG A 90 5.47 -11.53 -10.46
N LYS A 91 5.94 -12.09 -11.57
CA LYS A 91 7.38 -12.12 -11.89
C LYS A 91 7.94 -10.71 -12.11
N ASP A 92 7.15 -9.83 -12.71
CA ASP A 92 7.56 -8.45 -13.01
C ASP A 92 7.70 -7.66 -11.72
N VAL A 93 6.72 -7.79 -10.83
CA VAL A 93 6.75 -7.19 -9.48
C VAL A 93 7.93 -7.70 -8.65
N ILE A 94 8.13 -9.02 -8.60
CA ILE A 94 9.25 -9.64 -7.86
C ILE A 94 10.59 -9.14 -8.42
N LYS A 95 10.73 -9.04 -9.75
CA LYS A 95 11.95 -8.55 -10.40
C LYS A 95 12.22 -7.09 -10.04
N ALA A 96 11.22 -6.23 -10.12
CA ALA A 96 11.35 -4.81 -9.76
C ALA A 96 11.76 -4.62 -8.30
N LEU A 97 11.08 -5.30 -7.37
CA LEU A 97 11.41 -5.22 -5.95
C LEU A 97 12.80 -5.79 -5.63
N ASN A 98 13.19 -6.92 -6.24
CA ASN A 98 14.51 -7.53 -6.04
C ASN A 98 15.67 -6.65 -6.55
N PHE A 99 15.41 -5.78 -7.52
CA PHE A 99 16.39 -4.79 -7.96
C PHE A 99 16.61 -3.70 -6.88
N GLY A 100 15.62 -3.46 -6.02
CA GLY A 100 15.56 -2.42 -4.98
C GLY A 100 14.67 -1.23 -5.38
N CYS A 101 14.10 -0.54 -4.42
CA CYS A 101 13.44 0.76 -4.64
C CYS A 101 13.26 1.44 -3.30
N GLY A 102 13.20 2.78 -3.28
CA GLY A 102 12.88 3.53 -2.05
C GLY A 102 11.39 3.50 -1.76
N PHE A 103 10.57 3.50 -2.81
CA PHE A 103 9.12 3.45 -2.72
C PHE A 103 8.53 2.45 -3.69
N VAL A 104 7.43 1.83 -3.28
CA VAL A 104 6.54 1.09 -4.17
C VAL A 104 5.10 1.50 -3.90
N TYR A 105 4.33 1.71 -4.97
CA TYR A 105 2.90 1.97 -4.92
C TYR A 105 2.15 0.92 -5.73
N PHE A 106 1.24 0.19 -5.07
CA PHE A 106 0.27 -0.68 -5.72
C PHE A 106 -1.10 -0.01 -5.71
N ASP A 107 -1.80 0.06 -6.85
CA ASP A 107 -3.19 0.53 -6.93
C ASP A 107 -4.02 -0.48 -7.72
N GLY A 108 -4.94 -1.17 -7.00
CA GLY A 108 -5.63 -2.35 -7.49
C GLY A 108 -6.57 -2.99 -6.47
N HIS A 109 -6.91 -4.25 -6.71
CA HIS A 109 -7.69 -5.10 -5.83
C HIS A 109 -6.82 -5.79 -4.78
N GLY A 110 -7.40 -6.01 -3.61
CA GLY A 110 -6.71 -6.58 -2.46
C GLY A 110 -7.51 -7.64 -1.73
N SER A 111 -6.78 -8.57 -1.13
CA SER A 111 -7.22 -9.42 -0.04
C SER A 111 -6.08 -9.54 0.98
N PRO A 112 -6.31 -10.13 2.17
CA PRO A 112 -5.23 -10.46 3.07
C PRO A 112 -4.16 -11.35 2.42
N MET A 113 -4.52 -12.18 1.44
CA MET A 113 -3.60 -13.11 0.78
C MET A 113 -2.89 -12.53 -0.43
N SER A 114 -3.49 -11.57 -1.12
CA SER A 114 -3.12 -11.26 -2.51
C SER A 114 -3.37 -9.83 -2.90
N TRP A 115 -2.64 -9.39 -3.91
CA TRP A 115 -2.94 -8.19 -4.67
C TRP A 115 -3.03 -8.52 -6.17
N ALA A 116 -3.99 -7.92 -6.87
CA ALA A 116 -4.19 -8.10 -8.31
C ALA A 116 -4.90 -6.89 -8.95
N THR A 117 -4.91 -6.82 -10.27
CA THR A 117 -5.64 -5.82 -11.06
C THR A 117 -6.08 -6.44 -12.39
N HIS A 118 -6.77 -5.69 -13.25
CA HIS A 118 -7.21 -6.15 -14.56
C HIS A 118 -6.45 -5.48 -15.73
N PRO A 119 -6.39 -6.14 -16.89
CA PRO A 119 -6.06 -5.49 -18.15
C PRO A 119 -7.12 -4.43 -18.53
N PRO A 120 -6.76 -3.50 -19.43
CA PRO A 120 -7.71 -2.54 -19.99
C PRO A 120 -9.04 -3.14 -20.42
N ASN A 121 -10.11 -2.71 -19.76
CA ASN A 121 -11.50 -3.06 -20.07
C ASN A 121 -11.80 -4.57 -20.10
N ASP A 122 -11.07 -5.37 -19.31
CA ASP A 122 -11.26 -6.83 -19.21
C ASP A 122 -11.41 -7.27 -17.74
N ALA A 123 -12.65 -7.23 -17.25
CA ALA A 123 -12.98 -7.61 -15.87
C ALA A 123 -12.83 -9.12 -15.57
N ASP A 124 -12.78 -9.97 -16.59
CA ASP A 124 -12.72 -11.43 -16.41
C ASP A 124 -11.27 -11.90 -16.19
N THR A 125 -10.30 -11.20 -16.78
CA THR A 125 -8.87 -11.53 -16.67
C THR A 125 -8.24 -10.88 -15.44
N TRP A 126 -7.59 -11.69 -14.61
CA TRP A 126 -6.86 -11.21 -13.42
C TRP A 126 -5.34 -11.21 -13.64
N VAL A 127 -4.71 -10.04 -13.53
CA VAL A 127 -3.25 -9.89 -13.49
C VAL A 127 -2.79 -9.82 -12.05
N ARG A 128 -2.25 -10.93 -11.55
CA ARG A 128 -1.83 -11.06 -10.15
C ARG A 128 -0.43 -10.51 -9.91
N GLY A 129 -0.30 -9.61 -8.94
CA GLY A 129 0.97 -9.08 -8.44
C GLY A 129 1.55 -9.99 -7.35
N LEU A 130 1.73 -9.48 -6.12
CA LEU A 130 2.23 -10.30 -5.02
C LEU A 130 1.09 -11.02 -4.30
N GLU A 131 1.32 -12.29 -3.96
CA GLU A 131 0.61 -12.98 -2.88
C GLU A 131 1.58 -13.37 -1.76
N THR A 132 1.04 -13.58 -0.56
CA THR A 132 1.78 -13.97 0.65
C THR A 132 2.68 -15.19 0.41
N TYR A 133 2.19 -16.20 -0.32
CA TYR A 133 2.95 -17.41 -0.65
C TYR A 133 4.01 -17.21 -1.75
N SER A 134 4.03 -16.06 -2.43
CA SER A 134 5.04 -15.73 -3.45
C SER A 134 6.16 -14.83 -2.90
N MET A 135 5.90 -14.16 -1.77
CA MET A 135 6.84 -13.22 -1.14
C MET A 135 8.14 -13.87 -0.66
N TRP A 136 8.20 -15.21 -0.52
CA TRP A 136 9.48 -15.89 -0.23
C TRP A 136 10.55 -15.64 -1.31
N ARG A 137 10.13 -15.30 -2.54
CA ARG A 137 11.01 -14.97 -3.67
C ARG A 137 11.55 -13.54 -3.63
N LEU A 138 11.14 -12.73 -2.65
CA LEU A 138 11.72 -11.42 -2.40
C LEU A 138 13.06 -11.59 -1.67
N HIS A 139 14.12 -11.17 -2.35
CA HIS A 139 15.53 -11.29 -1.95
C HIS A 139 16.29 -9.96 -2.19
N ASN A 140 15.58 -8.84 -2.04
CA ASN A 140 16.13 -7.48 -2.13
C ASN A 140 17.06 -7.09 -0.96
N GLY A 141 17.28 -7.99 0.02
CA GLY A 141 18.15 -7.73 1.16
C GLY A 141 17.69 -6.49 1.94
N TYR A 142 18.62 -5.58 2.22
CA TYR A 142 18.33 -4.30 2.90
C TYR A 142 17.89 -3.16 1.97
N LYS A 143 17.61 -3.43 0.69
CA LYS A 143 17.02 -2.45 -0.23
C LYS A 143 15.51 -2.40 -0.05
N LEU A 144 15.07 -1.88 1.09
CA LEU A 144 13.72 -2.04 1.62
C LEU A 144 12.85 -0.82 1.28
N PRO A 145 11.85 -0.93 0.39
CA PRO A 145 10.98 0.19 0.08
C PRO A 145 10.00 0.51 1.22
N VAL A 146 9.53 1.75 1.26
CA VAL A 146 8.23 2.09 1.87
C VAL A 146 7.13 1.74 0.85
N CYS A 147 6.19 0.88 1.26
CA CYS A 147 5.13 0.38 0.40
C CYS A 147 3.80 1.04 0.72
N ILE A 148 3.15 1.64 -0.28
CA ILE A 148 1.72 1.98 -0.23
C ILE A 148 0.98 0.93 -1.04
N VAL A 149 -0.02 0.29 -0.45
CA VAL A 149 -0.83 -0.73 -1.13
C VAL A 149 -2.31 -0.33 -1.07
N GLY A 150 -2.82 0.03 -2.24
CA GLY A 150 -4.23 0.22 -2.53
C GLY A 150 -4.90 -1.12 -2.83
N GLY A 151 -6.10 -1.27 -2.27
CA GLY A 151 -6.87 -2.50 -2.31
C GLY A 151 -7.49 -2.83 -0.95
N CYS A 152 -8.43 -3.77 -0.96
CA CYS A 152 -9.11 -4.19 0.25
C CYS A 152 -8.21 -5.10 1.10
N HIS A 153 -8.31 -5.00 2.43
CA HIS A 153 -7.82 -5.98 3.40
C HIS A 153 -6.31 -6.30 3.38
N ASN A 154 -5.49 -5.65 2.55
CA ASN A 154 -4.06 -5.97 2.44
C ASN A 154 -3.31 -5.80 3.77
N SER A 155 -3.82 -4.93 4.65
CA SER A 155 -3.28 -4.68 6.00
C SER A 155 -4.18 -5.19 7.13
N GLU A 156 -5.12 -6.11 6.87
CA GLU A 156 -5.98 -6.75 7.89
C GLU A 156 -5.12 -7.60 8.85
N PHE A 157 -4.62 -7.01 9.94
CA PHE A 157 -3.62 -7.64 10.80
C PHE A 157 -4.20 -8.54 11.91
N ASP A 158 -5.52 -8.68 11.97
CA ASP A 158 -6.27 -9.60 12.85
C ASP A 158 -6.60 -10.95 12.17
N VAL A 159 -6.00 -11.21 11.01
CA VAL A 159 -6.06 -12.52 10.33
C VAL A 159 -5.57 -13.67 11.19
N THR A 160 -6.24 -14.82 11.08
CA THR A 160 -5.84 -16.05 11.76
C THR A 160 -6.48 -17.27 11.11
N PRO A 161 -5.79 -18.42 11.04
CA PRO A 161 -6.40 -19.68 10.62
C PRO A 161 -7.66 -20.06 11.42
N LEU A 162 -7.81 -19.54 12.64
CA LEU A 162 -9.00 -19.76 13.47
C LEU A 162 -10.27 -19.10 12.90
N ASN A 163 -10.16 -18.14 11.98
CA ASN A 163 -11.33 -17.51 11.34
C ASN A 163 -12.15 -18.52 10.51
N LEU A 164 -11.52 -19.62 10.04
CA LEU A 164 -12.26 -20.75 9.45
C LEU A 164 -13.21 -21.47 10.42
N LEU A 165 -12.95 -21.38 11.73
CA LEU A 165 -13.82 -21.97 12.75
C LEU A 165 -14.94 -21.00 13.16
N ASP A 166 -14.64 -19.70 13.17
CA ASP A 166 -15.57 -18.66 13.60
C ASP A 166 -16.58 -18.27 12.50
N HIS A 167 -16.10 -18.04 11.27
CA HIS A 167 -16.94 -17.59 10.14
C HIS A 167 -16.49 -18.19 8.79
N PRO A 168 -16.55 -19.53 8.62
CA PRO A 168 -15.98 -20.26 7.48
C PRO A 168 -16.43 -19.76 6.10
N LYS A 169 -17.72 -19.41 5.96
CA LYS A 169 -18.26 -18.96 4.66
C LYS A 169 -17.69 -17.62 4.23
N GLU A 170 -17.54 -16.69 5.17
CA GLU A 170 -16.96 -15.36 4.87
C GLU A 170 -15.46 -15.48 4.61
N SER A 171 -14.74 -16.23 5.46
CA SER A 171 -13.31 -16.46 5.29
C SER A 171 -12.96 -17.12 3.96
N LEU A 172 -13.75 -18.10 3.50
CA LEU A 172 -13.47 -18.83 2.27
C LEU A 172 -13.87 -18.09 0.99
N ASN A 173 -14.92 -17.26 1.03
CA ASN A 173 -15.51 -16.72 -0.20
C ASN A 173 -15.39 -15.20 -0.36
N LEU A 174 -15.11 -14.47 0.73
CA LEU A 174 -15.11 -13.01 0.73
C LEU A 174 -13.81 -12.43 1.25
N ARG A 175 -13.43 -12.80 2.48
CA ARG A 175 -12.34 -12.12 3.20
C ARG A 175 -10.98 -12.73 2.98
N PHE A 176 -10.87 -14.05 2.80
CA PHE A 176 -9.58 -14.73 2.64
C PHE A 176 -8.61 -14.48 3.83
N ASP A 177 -9.17 -14.34 5.03
CA ASP A 177 -8.49 -13.91 6.26
C ASP A 177 -7.97 -15.07 7.13
N PHE A 178 -8.10 -16.31 6.64
CA PHE A 178 -7.68 -17.53 7.32
C PHE A 178 -6.17 -17.83 7.26
N ILE A 179 -5.37 -16.79 7.08
CA ILE A 179 -3.93 -16.88 6.90
C ILE A 179 -3.17 -16.48 8.15
N PRO A 180 -1.94 -16.99 8.32
CA PRO A 180 -1.12 -16.60 9.44
C PRO A 180 -0.73 -15.11 9.39
N GLU A 181 -0.51 -14.53 8.23
CA GLU A 181 0.00 -13.16 8.13
C GLU A 181 -0.66 -12.51 6.91
N CYS A 182 -1.20 -11.30 7.07
CA CYS A 182 -1.77 -10.55 5.95
C CYS A 182 -0.67 -10.07 5.00
N TRP A 183 -1.07 -9.59 3.84
CA TRP A 183 -0.19 -9.19 2.74
C TRP A 183 0.88 -8.20 3.22
N SER A 184 0.46 -7.13 3.88
CA SER A 184 1.36 -6.09 4.40
C SER A 184 2.25 -6.62 5.53
N TRP A 185 1.70 -7.43 6.44
CA TRP A 185 2.49 -8.07 7.50
C TRP A 185 3.58 -8.94 6.87
N LYS A 186 3.22 -9.85 5.96
CA LYS A 186 4.16 -10.77 5.32
C LYS A 186 5.28 -10.03 4.61
N LEU A 187 4.97 -8.90 3.97
CA LEU A 187 5.94 -8.08 3.26
C LEU A 187 6.97 -7.45 4.22
N VAL A 188 6.53 -6.89 5.35
CA VAL A 188 7.44 -6.24 6.31
C VAL A 188 8.20 -7.25 7.17
N SER A 189 7.56 -8.35 7.60
CA SER A 189 8.20 -9.37 8.44
C SER A 189 9.14 -10.32 7.68
N LYS A 190 9.15 -10.27 6.33
CA LYS A 190 9.98 -11.13 5.48
C LYS A 190 11.48 -11.01 5.82
N PRO A 191 12.16 -12.08 6.25
CA PRO A 191 13.62 -12.05 6.39
C PRO A 191 14.32 -11.95 5.03
N PHE A 192 15.49 -11.31 4.99
CA PHE A 192 16.36 -11.16 3.80
C PHE A 192 15.71 -10.43 2.60
N GLY A 193 14.70 -9.58 2.84
CA GLY A 193 14.04 -8.81 1.79
C GLY A 193 12.72 -8.22 2.27
N GLY A 194 11.79 -7.95 1.35
CA GLY A 194 10.49 -7.36 1.66
C GLY A 194 10.53 -5.84 1.70
N ALA A 195 9.79 -5.24 2.62
CA ALA A 195 9.70 -3.77 2.81
C ALA A 195 10.18 -3.32 4.19
N ILE A 196 10.44 -2.02 4.36
CA ILE A 196 10.70 -1.42 5.67
C ILE A 196 9.40 -1.02 6.37
N ALA A 197 8.39 -0.66 5.57
CA ALA A 197 7.04 -0.37 6.03
C ALA A 197 6.02 -0.65 4.92
N ALA A 198 4.79 -0.92 5.32
CA ALA A 198 3.64 -1.05 4.43
C ALA A 198 2.44 -0.27 5.00
N ILE A 199 1.77 0.50 4.15
CA ILE A 199 0.57 1.25 4.50
C ILE A 199 -0.55 0.81 3.57
N GLY A 200 -1.70 0.43 4.15
CA GLY A 200 -2.85 -0.04 3.37
C GLY A 200 -4.09 -0.26 4.23
N CYS A 201 -5.19 -0.66 3.61
CA CYS A 201 -6.47 -0.81 4.29
C CYS A 201 -6.53 -2.09 5.15
N THR A 202 -7.06 -1.97 6.37
CA THR A 202 -7.36 -3.10 7.26
C THR A 202 -8.71 -3.77 6.96
N GLY A 203 -9.52 -3.18 6.09
CA GLY A 203 -10.82 -3.70 5.66
C GLY A 203 -11.10 -3.36 4.20
N LEU A 204 -12.37 -3.28 3.81
CA LEU A 204 -12.78 -2.84 2.48
C LEU A 204 -12.22 -1.46 2.12
N GLY A 205 -11.23 -1.42 1.23
CA GLY A 205 -10.64 -0.20 0.69
C GLY A 205 -11.65 0.44 -0.25
N MET A 206 -12.00 1.70 0.03
CA MET A 206 -12.96 2.45 -0.76
C MET A 206 -12.21 3.34 -1.75
N THR A 207 -12.75 3.47 -2.95
CA THR A 207 -12.25 4.36 -4.00
C THR A 207 -13.30 5.42 -4.35
N LYS A 208 -12.98 6.36 -5.24
CA LYS A 208 -13.95 7.38 -5.66
C LYS A 208 -15.18 6.75 -6.34
N GLU A 209 -15.03 5.57 -6.95
CA GLU A 209 -16.09 4.80 -7.61
C GLU A 209 -17.19 4.35 -6.64
N ASP A 210 -16.88 4.23 -5.35
CA ASP A 210 -17.82 3.85 -4.29
C ASP A 210 -18.66 5.04 -3.77
N LYS A 211 -18.36 6.28 -4.21
CA LYS A 211 -18.99 7.51 -3.73
C LYS A 211 -19.94 8.12 -4.75
N GLU A 212 -21.01 8.75 -4.27
CA GLU A 212 -21.95 9.49 -5.12
C GLU A 212 -21.28 10.71 -5.76
N SER A 213 -20.38 11.39 -5.05
CA SER A 213 -19.60 12.53 -5.57
C SER A 213 -18.58 12.14 -6.63
N PHE A 214 -18.20 10.87 -6.70
CA PHE A 214 -17.14 10.36 -7.57
C PHE A 214 -15.77 11.03 -7.33
N GLU A 215 -15.49 11.44 -6.08
CA GLU A 215 -14.22 12.04 -5.66
C GLU A 215 -13.78 11.64 -4.24
N GLY A 216 -12.46 11.64 -4.00
CA GLY A 216 -11.87 11.36 -2.70
C GLY A 216 -11.43 9.91 -2.53
N ALA A 217 -11.65 9.35 -1.35
CA ALA A 217 -11.26 7.99 -0.95
C ALA A 217 -9.76 7.68 -1.21
N SER A 218 -9.40 6.43 -1.50
CA SER A 218 -8.00 6.04 -1.79
C SER A 218 -7.38 6.84 -2.93
N ASP A 219 -8.14 7.18 -3.99
CA ASP A 219 -7.70 7.95 -5.17
C ASP A 219 -7.11 9.32 -4.83
N TYR A 220 -7.46 9.86 -3.66
CA TYR A 220 -6.88 11.07 -3.11
C TYR A 220 -5.90 10.77 -1.99
N LEU A 221 -6.25 9.90 -1.04
CA LEU A 221 -5.44 9.64 0.16
C LEU A 221 -4.07 9.05 -0.16
N GLU A 222 -4.00 8.05 -1.03
CA GLU A 222 -2.77 7.30 -1.30
C GLU A 222 -1.73 8.13 -2.06
N PRO A 223 -2.08 8.83 -3.18
CA PRO A 223 -1.16 9.78 -3.81
C PRO A 223 -0.68 10.89 -2.88
N ARG A 224 -1.48 11.22 -1.84
CA ARG A 224 -1.14 12.26 -0.87
C ARG A 224 0.06 11.92 -0.01
N PHE A 225 0.31 10.64 0.24
CA PHE A 225 1.54 10.20 0.88
C PHE A 225 2.78 10.68 0.10
N PHE A 226 2.78 10.44 -1.22
CA PHE A 226 3.87 10.81 -2.11
C PHE A 226 4.00 12.33 -2.27
N TYR A 227 2.88 13.07 -2.24
CA TYR A 227 2.95 14.53 -2.14
C TYR A 227 3.65 14.99 -0.86
N GLN A 228 3.27 14.43 0.30
CA GLN A 228 3.84 14.83 1.58
C GLN A 228 5.35 14.57 1.62
N TYR A 229 5.79 13.43 1.09
CA TYR A 229 7.20 13.11 0.99
C TYR A 229 7.93 13.95 -0.07
N GLY A 230 7.51 13.85 -1.34
CA GLY A 230 8.28 14.37 -2.46
C GLY A 230 8.13 15.88 -2.69
N ALA A 231 6.94 16.44 -2.47
CA ALA A 231 6.68 17.87 -2.69
C ALA A 231 6.81 18.72 -1.41
N ASN A 232 6.40 18.18 -0.26
CA ASN A 232 6.48 18.89 1.02
C ASN A 232 7.72 18.55 1.85
N HIS A 233 8.54 17.60 1.40
CA HIS A 233 9.76 17.16 2.10
C HIS A 233 9.50 16.69 3.55
N THR A 234 8.35 16.07 3.80
CA THR A 234 8.09 15.38 5.08
C THR A 234 8.76 14.02 5.03
N ASP A 235 9.78 13.83 5.86
CA ASP A 235 10.70 12.68 5.75
C ASP A 235 10.68 11.75 6.96
N VAL A 236 9.85 12.02 7.97
CA VAL A 236 9.50 11.05 9.02
C VAL A 236 8.25 10.27 8.57
N LEU A 237 8.29 8.94 8.68
CA LEU A 237 7.26 8.06 8.13
C LEU A 237 5.88 8.32 8.74
N GLY A 238 5.79 8.40 10.07
CA GLY A 238 4.57 8.70 10.79
C GLY A 238 4.02 10.09 10.45
N ASP A 239 4.89 11.08 10.33
CA ASP A 239 4.50 12.44 9.92
C ASP A 239 3.92 12.46 8.50
N THR A 240 4.55 11.72 7.57
CA THR A 240 4.10 11.63 6.18
C THR A 240 2.69 11.00 6.12
N TRP A 241 2.51 9.89 6.84
CA TRP A 241 1.21 9.22 6.97
C TRP A 241 0.14 10.11 7.60
N GLY A 242 0.46 10.74 8.74
CA GLY A 242 -0.48 11.57 9.48
C GLY A 242 -0.86 12.87 8.76
N LYS A 243 0.09 13.50 8.07
CA LYS A 243 -0.19 14.68 7.23
C LYS A 243 -0.99 14.33 5.99
N ALA A 244 -0.79 13.15 5.39
CA ALA A 244 -1.63 12.70 4.28
C ALA A 244 -3.09 12.52 4.71
N ILE A 245 -3.34 11.93 5.89
CA ILE A 245 -4.69 11.86 6.48
C ILE A 245 -5.24 13.26 6.81
N THR A 246 -4.40 14.14 7.34
CA THR A 246 -4.80 15.53 7.67
C THR A 246 -5.23 16.29 6.43
N ASP A 247 -4.46 16.21 5.34
CA ASP A 247 -4.82 16.81 4.05
C ASP A 247 -6.12 16.23 3.50
N TYR A 248 -6.30 14.92 3.61
CA TYR A 248 -7.56 14.26 3.23
C TYR A 248 -8.75 14.86 3.98
N LEU A 249 -8.66 14.97 5.31
CA LEU A 249 -9.73 15.49 6.16
C LEU A 249 -10.00 16.98 5.96
N HIS A 250 -8.98 17.77 5.59
CA HIS A 250 -9.18 19.16 5.18
C HIS A 250 -9.97 19.27 3.88
N LYS A 251 -9.76 18.34 2.94
CA LYS A 251 -10.43 18.35 1.64
C LYS A 251 -11.82 17.70 1.69
N TYR A 252 -11.97 16.63 2.45
CA TYR A 252 -13.19 15.83 2.62
C TYR A 252 -13.55 15.74 4.13
N PRO A 253 -14.11 16.82 4.70
CA PRO A 253 -14.44 16.85 6.12
C PRO A 253 -15.58 15.88 6.44
N ILE A 254 -15.49 15.15 7.55
CA ILE A 254 -16.49 14.13 7.92
C ILE A 254 -17.75 14.79 8.50
N ASN A 255 -18.91 14.46 7.93
CA ASN A 255 -20.22 14.70 8.52
C ASN A 255 -20.75 13.44 9.21
N TRP A 256 -20.73 13.43 10.54
CA TRP A 256 -21.16 12.29 11.36
C TRP A 256 -22.69 12.05 11.38
N SER A 257 -23.49 12.95 10.80
CA SER A 257 -24.94 12.77 10.66
C SER A 257 -25.33 12.02 9.39
N THR A 258 -24.37 11.70 8.51
CA THR A 258 -24.63 10.98 7.27
C THR A 258 -24.88 9.48 7.54
N PRO A 259 -25.87 8.85 6.88
CA PRO A 259 -26.09 7.41 6.98
C PRO A 259 -24.87 6.59 6.57
N ALA A 260 -24.82 5.34 7.01
CA ALA A 260 -23.84 4.38 6.53
C ALA A 260 -23.87 4.27 5.00
N ALA A 261 -22.70 4.04 4.39
CA ALA A 261 -22.47 4.00 2.94
C ALA A 261 -22.61 5.33 2.18
N GLY A 262 -22.99 6.44 2.83
CA GLY A 262 -22.88 7.76 2.20
C GLY A 262 -21.42 8.26 2.13
N ASP A 263 -21.15 9.24 1.27
CA ASP A 263 -19.82 9.77 0.99
C ASP A 263 -19.01 10.10 2.26
N TYR A 264 -19.61 10.82 3.21
CA TYR A 264 -18.94 11.18 4.46
C TYR A 264 -18.64 9.99 5.38
N ALA A 265 -19.46 8.93 5.32
CA ALA A 265 -19.19 7.69 6.05
C ALA A 265 -18.05 6.91 5.39
N ILE A 266 -17.96 6.94 4.06
CA ILE A 266 -16.82 6.42 3.30
C ILE A 266 -15.55 7.21 3.63
N ASP A 267 -15.62 8.53 3.73
CA ASP A 267 -14.49 9.39 4.12
C ASP A 267 -13.98 9.04 5.53
N ALA A 268 -14.89 8.86 6.49
CA ALA A 268 -14.55 8.41 7.83
C ALA A 268 -13.87 7.04 7.82
N LYS A 269 -14.45 6.07 7.10
CA LYS A 269 -13.88 4.72 6.97
C LYS A 269 -12.48 4.76 6.34
N THR A 270 -12.31 5.54 5.27
CA THR A 270 -11.06 5.65 4.49
C THR A 270 -9.88 5.98 5.40
N VAL A 271 -10.00 7.02 6.23
CA VAL A 271 -8.91 7.42 7.12
C VAL A 271 -8.72 6.51 8.33
N GLN A 272 -9.79 5.84 8.80
CA GLN A 272 -9.74 4.97 9.98
C GLN A 272 -9.06 3.62 9.70
N GLN A 273 -9.16 3.11 8.47
CA GLN A 273 -8.64 1.79 8.11
C GLN A 273 -7.26 1.82 7.47
N TRP A 274 -6.70 3.00 7.18
CA TRP A 274 -5.42 3.14 6.48
C TRP A 274 -4.25 3.01 7.47
N ALA A 275 -3.86 1.77 7.76
CA ALA A 275 -2.92 1.44 8.83
C ALA A 275 -1.46 1.41 8.35
N LEU A 276 -0.56 1.91 9.20
CA LEU A 276 0.89 1.81 9.02
C LEU A 276 1.45 0.57 9.76
N LEU A 277 1.93 -0.42 9.00
CA LEU A 277 2.77 -1.50 9.50
C LEU A 277 4.24 -1.14 9.30
N GLY A 278 4.89 -0.68 10.37
CA GLY A 278 6.25 -0.16 10.35
C GLY A 278 6.53 0.70 11.58
N ASP A 279 7.75 1.23 11.67
CA ASP A 279 8.14 2.18 12.71
C ASP A 279 7.70 3.60 12.31
N PRO A 280 6.76 4.24 13.02
CA PRO A 280 6.30 5.58 12.69
C PRO A 280 7.38 6.65 12.89
N SER A 281 8.44 6.37 13.67
CA SER A 281 9.55 7.30 13.88
C SER A 281 10.65 7.21 12.81
N LEU A 282 10.53 6.25 11.88
CA LEU A 282 11.51 5.99 10.83
C LEU A 282 11.78 7.25 9.98
N ARG A 283 13.06 7.61 9.84
CA ARG A 283 13.54 8.57 8.82
C ARG A 283 13.53 7.89 7.44
N ILE A 284 12.61 8.29 6.57
CA ILE A 284 12.55 7.78 5.20
C ILE A 284 13.83 8.19 4.44
N GLY A 285 14.50 7.22 3.82
CA GLY A 285 15.83 7.41 3.20
C GLY A 285 17.02 7.29 4.16
N GLY A 286 16.76 7.17 5.47
CA GLY A 286 17.77 7.06 6.53
C GLY A 286 18.45 8.37 6.91
N TYR A 287 19.26 8.34 7.96
CA TYR A 287 20.00 9.50 8.45
C TYR A 287 21.31 9.66 7.69
N GLN A 288 21.66 10.90 7.38
CA GLN A 288 23.04 11.22 7.00
C GLN A 288 23.93 10.95 8.20
N GLN A 289 24.97 10.14 8.01
CA GLN A 289 26.01 10.00 9.04
C GLN A 289 26.76 11.32 9.12
N ALA A 290 26.95 11.83 10.34
CA ALA A 290 27.84 12.96 10.57
C ALA A 290 29.24 12.57 10.06
N GLN A 291 29.80 13.40 9.16
CA GLN A 291 31.19 13.28 8.71
C GLN A 291 32.17 13.60 9.83
#